data_AF-A0A1U7LLE6-F1
#
_entry.id   AF-A0A1U7LLE6-F1
#
_cell.length_a   1.000
_cell.length_b   1.000
_cell.length_c   1.000
_cell.angle_alpha   90.00
_cell.angle_beta   90.00
_cell.angle_gamma   90.00
#
_symmetry.space_group_name_H-M   'P 1'
#
loop_
_entity.id
_entity.type
_entity.pdbx_description
1 polymer ?
#
loop_
_entity_poly.entity_id
_entity_poly.type
_entity_poly.pdbx_seq_one_letter_code
_entity_poly.pdbx_strand_id
1 'polypeptide(L)'
;MVAISSANGLIALLDEPEPQLQCFALDKLNILIDQFWAEVADDVSKIEILYEDDRFPQRELAALVYYHLGEYEESLQFALRAGKLFDLSAKTEFVETIISNCIDKYIEYSAAGQEVDKRLQDVVERMFKKCFEDKEWKQAIGIALESRRLDVIQHAFKESKDERLMGYVLEVSLTIVQNRAFRNKVLELLVDTFMKQSSPDYLSVAKCLVLLQDSSSPAKLLTDLVNKGDTHSLLVAYQIAFDIESSATQEYLQTISSQLPSDETNAQIWNNMQSILSGQQLINLNLEFLCRNNNADMLILTKTKDSLEGRNSIFHSAVTFANAFMNAGTTSDGFFRQNLEWLGKASNWG
;
A
#
# COMPACT_ATOMS: atom_id res chain seq x y z
N MET A 1 51.39 -1.55 -20.22
CA MET A 1 50.70 -1.88 -18.96
C MET A 1 50.87 -3.36 -18.75
N VAL A 2 51.70 -3.76 -17.78
CA VAL A 2 51.92 -5.17 -17.46
C VAL A 2 50.63 -5.70 -16.85
N ALA A 3 50.02 -6.69 -17.47
CA ALA A 3 48.94 -7.45 -16.85
C ALA A 3 49.52 -8.12 -15.61
N ILE A 4 49.03 -7.74 -14.43
CA ILE A 4 49.39 -8.40 -13.18
C ILE A 4 48.97 -9.87 -13.34
N SER A 5 49.91 -10.80 -13.25
CA SER A 5 49.64 -12.23 -13.47
C SER A 5 49.16 -12.96 -12.22
N SER A 6 49.32 -12.37 -11.03
CA SER A 6 48.86 -12.90 -9.75
C SER A 6 48.78 -11.81 -8.68
N ALA A 7 47.88 -11.98 -7.71
CA ALA A 7 47.68 -11.10 -6.55
C ALA A 7 48.69 -11.38 -5.42
N ASN A 8 49.47 -12.47 -5.48
CA ASN A 8 50.43 -12.85 -4.43
C ASN A 8 51.44 -11.75 -4.06
N GLY A 9 51.84 -10.90 -5.01
CA GLY A 9 52.72 -9.76 -4.72
C GLY A 9 52.06 -8.68 -3.85
N LEU A 10 50.73 -8.52 -3.98
CA LEU A 10 49.93 -7.63 -3.15
C LEU A 10 49.62 -8.26 -1.79
N ILE A 11 49.40 -9.57 -1.75
CA ILE A 11 49.20 -10.31 -0.50
C ILE A 11 50.47 -10.29 0.35
N ALA A 12 51.65 -10.44 -0.25
CA ALA A 12 52.93 -10.32 0.46
C ALA A 12 53.16 -8.92 1.05
N LEU A 13 52.61 -7.88 0.43
CA LEU A 13 52.64 -6.50 0.95
C LEU A 13 51.73 -6.30 2.18
N LEU A 14 50.77 -7.19 2.41
CA LEU A 14 49.97 -7.20 3.65
C LEU A 14 50.75 -7.74 4.85
N ASP A 15 51.77 -8.58 4.61
CA ASP A 15 52.62 -9.16 5.66
C ASP A 15 53.71 -8.18 6.15
N GLU A 16 53.93 -7.07 5.43
CA GLU A 16 54.89 -6.02 5.82
C GLU A 16 54.40 -5.21 7.04
N PRO A 17 55.29 -4.79 7.97
CA PRO A 17 54.90 -4.10 9.20
C PRO A 17 54.54 -2.62 9.00
N GLU A 18 54.75 -2.07 7.80
CA GLU A 18 54.51 -0.66 7.51
C GLU A 18 53.05 -0.42 7.08
N PRO A 19 52.26 0.36 7.83
CA PRO A 19 50.83 0.53 7.57
C PRO A 19 50.54 1.22 6.22
N GLN A 20 51.50 1.98 5.68
CA GLN A 20 51.37 2.62 4.37
C GLN A 20 51.39 1.60 3.21
N LEU A 21 52.20 0.55 3.33
CA LEU A 21 52.29 -0.53 2.35
C LEU A 21 51.03 -1.40 2.39
N GLN A 22 50.52 -1.68 3.59
CA GLN A 22 49.25 -2.38 3.78
C GLN A 22 48.07 -1.59 3.19
N CYS A 23 48.02 -0.27 3.39
CA CYS A 23 47.00 0.60 2.77
C CYS A 23 47.06 0.56 1.23
N PHE A 24 48.26 0.63 0.66
CA PHE A 24 48.43 0.55 -0.81
C PHE A 24 48.05 -0.83 -1.36
N ALA A 25 48.40 -1.89 -0.65
CA ALA A 25 48.02 -3.25 -1.00
C ALA A 25 46.50 -3.41 -1.02
N LEU A 26 45.80 -2.93 0.01
CA LEU A 26 44.34 -3.01 0.10
C LEU A 26 43.63 -2.21 -1.01
N ASP A 27 44.11 -1.00 -1.35
CA ASP A 27 43.53 -0.18 -2.44
C ASP A 27 43.69 -0.87 -3.81
N LYS A 28 44.84 -1.51 -4.05
CA LYS A 28 45.08 -2.29 -5.27
C LYS A 28 44.31 -3.60 -5.30
N LEU A 29 44.16 -4.27 -4.16
CA LEU A 29 43.37 -5.50 -4.05
C LEU A 29 41.90 -5.22 -4.32
N ASN A 30 41.34 -4.11 -3.83
CA ASN A 30 39.95 -3.73 -4.09
C ASN A 30 39.62 -3.59 -5.59
N ILE A 31 40.56 -3.06 -6.39
CA ILE A 31 40.38 -2.91 -7.85
C ILE A 31 40.45 -4.27 -8.58
N LEU A 32 41.21 -5.22 -8.03
CA LEU A 32 41.53 -6.49 -8.68
C LEU A 32 40.73 -7.68 -8.13
N ILE A 33 39.86 -7.43 -7.15
CA ILE A 33 39.19 -8.49 -6.40
C ILE A 33 38.25 -9.32 -7.28
N ASP A 34 37.56 -8.69 -8.23
CA ASP A 34 36.69 -9.39 -9.17
C ASP A 34 37.44 -10.40 -10.06
N GLN A 35 38.75 -10.19 -10.27
CA GLN A 35 39.58 -11.04 -11.14
C GLN A 35 40.36 -12.10 -10.36
N PHE A 36 40.80 -11.77 -9.14
CA PHE A 36 41.71 -12.63 -8.35
C PHE A 36 41.11 -13.05 -7.00
N TRP A 37 39.79 -13.03 -6.84
CA TRP A 37 39.11 -13.39 -5.59
C TRP A 37 39.58 -14.73 -5.02
N ALA A 38 39.84 -15.73 -5.87
CA ALA A 38 40.28 -17.06 -5.43
C ALA A 38 41.66 -17.06 -4.77
N GLU A 39 42.59 -16.20 -5.22
CA GLU A 39 43.93 -16.09 -4.62
C GLU A 39 43.89 -15.31 -3.30
N VAL A 40 42.98 -14.33 -3.20
CA VAL A 40 42.83 -13.53 -1.98
C VAL A 40 42.01 -14.27 -0.92
N ALA A 41 41.10 -15.17 -1.33
CA ALA A 41 40.26 -15.99 -0.47
C ALA A 41 41.07 -16.85 0.52
N ASP A 42 42.19 -17.41 0.09
CA ASP A 42 43.06 -18.26 0.91
C ASP A 42 43.74 -17.49 2.07
N ASP A 43 43.89 -16.17 1.93
CA ASP A 43 44.57 -15.28 2.89
C ASP A 43 43.60 -14.32 3.61
N VAL A 44 42.30 -14.60 3.56
CA VAL A 44 41.22 -13.77 4.14
C VAL A 44 41.41 -13.48 5.63
N SER A 45 41.92 -14.45 6.40
CA SER A 45 42.18 -14.28 7.84
C SER A 45 43.18 -13.16 8.15
N LYS A 46 44.09 -12.84 7.22
CA LYS A 46 45.03 -11.72 7.39
C LYS A 46 44.31 -10.37 7.29
N ILE A 47 43.32 -10.29 6.41
CA ILE A 47 42.49 -9.10 6.23
C ILE A 47 41.60 -8.88 7.46
N GLU A 48 41.13 -9.95 8.10
CA GLU A 48 40.42 -9.87 9.38
C GLU A 48 41.29 -9.30 10.49
N ILE A 49 42.53 -9.78 10.63
CA ILE A 49 43.46 -9.29 11.66
C ILE A 49 43.74 -7.80 11.47
N LEU A 50 43.94 -7.35 10.23
CA LEU A 50 44.13 -5.93 9.89
C LEU A 50 42.87 -5.09 10.17
N TYR A 51 41.69 -5.68 9.99
CA TYR A 51 40.43 -5.05 10.34
C TYR A 51 40.24 -4.97 11.88
N GLU A 52 40.62 -6.00 12.62
CA GLU A 52 40.48 -6.05 14.08
C GLU A 52 41.40 -5.05 14.80
N ASP A 53 42.50 -4.63 14.18
CA ASP A 53 43.39 -3.62 14.74
C ASP A 53 42.76 -2.21 14.77
N ASP A 54 42.47 -1.72 15.97
CA ASP A 54 41.90 -0.39 16.22
C ASP A 54 42.81 0.78 15.80
N ARG A 55 44.11 0.55 15.60
CA ARG A 55 45.09 1.58 15.24
C ARG A 55 45.26 1.73 13.73
N PHE A 56 44.66 0.85 12.93
CA PHE A 56 44.84 0.86 11.49
C PHE A 56 44.03 2.00 10.83
N PRO A 57 44.64 2.84 9.96
CA PRO A 57 43.94 3.99 9.36
C PRO A 57 42.84 3.65 8.35
N GLN A 58 42.92 2.50 7.67
CA GLN A 58 42.02 2.11 6.57
C GLN A 58 41.22 0.83 6.86
N ARG A 59 40.69 0.70 8.09
CA ARG A 59 39.88 -0.47 8.50
C ARG A 59 38.63 -0.65 7.63
N GLU A 60 38.02 0.46 7.24
CA GLU A 60 36.83 0.46 6.37
C GLU A 60 37.13 -0.17 4.99
N LEU A 61 38.37 -0.06 4.51
CA LEU A 61 38.79 -0.61 3.22
C LEU A 61 39.16 -2.10 3.34
N ALA A 62 39.76 -2.53 4.46
CA ALA A 62 39.93 -3.95 4.77
C ALA A 62 38.57 -4.69 4.87
N ALA A 63 37.57 -4.06 5.48
CA ALA A 63 36.21 -4.59 5.53
C ALA A 63 35.55 -4.68 4.13
N LEU A 64 35.84 -3.73 3.23
CA LEU A 64 35.35 -3.75 1.85
C LEU A 64 36.00 -4.86 1.01
N VAL A 65 37.30 -5.13 1.22
CA VAL A 65 38.00 -6.23 0.54
C VAL A 65 37.49 -7.59 1.06
N TYR A 66 37.30 -7.74 2.38
CA TYR A 66 36.68 -8.94 2.96
C TYR A 66 35.25 -9.16 2.43
N TYR A 67 34.51 -8.07 2.24
CA TYR A 67 33.16 -8.09 1.70
C TYR A 67 33.07 -8.81 0.35
N HIS A 68 34.06 -8.72 -0.53
CA HIS A 68 34.04 -9.41 -1.82
C HIS A 68 34.40 -10.92 -1.76
N LEU A 69 34.81 -11.43 -0.60
CA LEU A 69 35.40 -12.77 -0.44
C LEU A 69 34.59 -13.70 0.48
N GLY A 70 33.72 -13.16 1.34
CA GLY A 70 33.02 -13.92 2.38
C GLY A 70 31.70 -14.56 1.95
N GLU A 71 31.20 -15.49 2.78
CA GLU A 71 29.82 -15.99 2.67
C GLU A 71 28.80 -14.88 3.00
N TYR A 72 27.55 -15.00 2.53
CA TYR A 72 26.54 -13.93 2.59
C TYR A 72 26.30 -13.35 4.00
N GLU A 73 26.36 -14.17 5.05
CA GLU A 73 26.10 -13.71 6.42
C GLU A 73 27.25 -12.89 7.02
N GLU A 74 28.49 -13.29 6.75
CA GLU A 74 29.69 -12.59 7.21
C GLU A 74 29.91 -11.32 6.40
N SER A 75 29.70 -11.39 5.08
CA SER A 75 29.77 -10.25 4.16
C SER A 75 28.85 -9.11 4.58
N LEU A 76 27.68 -9.41 5.15
CA LEU A 76 26.79 -8.40 5.70
C LEU A 76 27.43 -7.63 6.86
N GLN A 77 28.06 -8.33 7.81
CA GLN A 77 28.67 -7.70 8.97
C GLN A 77 29.82 -6.78 8.55
N PHE A 78 30.64 -7.22 7.60
CA PHE A 78 31.75 -6.44 7.07
C PHE A 78 31.29 -5.29 6.16
N ALA A 79 30.21 -5.44 5.39
CA ALA A 79 29.59 -4.33 4.66
C ALA A 79 29.10 -3.21 5.60
N LEU A 80 28.48 -3.57 6.72
CA LEU A 80 28.07 -2.61 7.75
C LEU A 80 29.28 -1.90 8.40
N ARG A 81 30.43 -2.58 8.48
CA ARG A 81 31.69 -2.07 9.04
C ARG A 81 32.46 -1.19 8.05
N ALA A 82 32.32 -1.41 6.75
CA ALA A 82 32.89 -0.59 5.69
C ALA A 82 32.25 0.83 5.63
N GLY A 83 31.08 1.00 6.25
CA GLY A 83 30.51 2.32 6.53
C GLY A 83 30.35 3.18 5.28
N LYS A 84 31.13 4.26 5.19
CA LYS A 84 31.05 5.26 4.11
C LYS A 84 31.70 4.81 2.80
N LEU A 85 32.63 3.87 2.86
CA LEU A 85 33.29 3.32 1.66
C LEU A 85 32.42 2.30 0.92
N PHE A 86 31.34 1.82 1.54
CA PHE A 86 30.36 0.99 0.87
C PHE A 86 29.54 1.83 -0.12
N ASP A 87 29.84 1.66 -1.41
CA ASP A 87 29.17 2.38 -2.49
C ASP A 87 27.83 1.72 -2.85
N LEU A 88 26.75 2.35 -2.41
CA LEU A 88 25.38 1.94 -2.71
C LEU A 88 24.99 2.21 -4.18
N SER A 89 25.81 2.95 -4.95
CA SER A 89 25.54 3.29 -6.35
C SER A 89 26.00 2.21 -7.33
N ALA A 90 26.88 1.31 -6.90
CA ALA A 90 27.37 0.21 -7.71
C ALA A 90 26.23 -0.77 -8.03
N LYS A 91 25.84 -0.83 -9.31
CA LYS A 91 24.80 -1.76 -9.82
C LYS A 91 25.40 -3.14 -10.11
N THR A 92 26.11 -3.70 -9.14
CA THR A 92 26.60 -5.08 -9.23
C THR A 92 25.60 -5.99 -8.55
N GLU A 93 25.39 -7.19 -9.11
CA GLU A 93 24.47 -8.19 -8.56
C GLU A 93 24.80 -8.54 -7.09
N PHE A 94 26.09 -8.49 -6.75
CA PHE A 94 26.58 -8.71 -5.39
C PHE A 94 26.19 -7.60 -4.40
N VAL A 95 26.29 -6.32 -4.81
CA VAL A 95 25.86 -5.19 -3.98
C VAL A 95 24.35 -5.17 -3.81
N GLU A 96 23.58 -5.44 -4.87
CA GLU A 96 22.12 -5.53 -4.79
C GLU A 96 21.63 -6.66 -3.87
N THR A 97 22.28 -7.82 -3.91
CA THR A 97 21.95 -8.96 -3.04
C THR A 97 22.20 -8.63 -1.57
N ILE A 98 23.30 -7.96 -1.26
CA ILE A 98 23.65 -7.61 0.11
C ILE A 98 22.77 -6.47 0.63
N ILE A 99 22.44 -5.49 -0.20
CA ILE A 99 21.46 -4.45 0.15
C ILE A 99 20.09 -5.08 0.45
N SER A 100 19.66 -6.05 -0.37
CA SER A 100 18.39 -6.77 -0.16
C SER A 100 18.41 -7.50 1.19
N ASN A 101 19.47 -8.27 1.48
CA ASN A 101 19.65 -8.93 2.77
C ASN A 101 19.73 -7.94 3.95
N CYS A 102 20.34 -6.75 3.77
CA CYS A 102 20.35 -5.69 4.77
C CYS A 102 18.93 -5.22 5.08
N ILE A 103 18.13 -4.97 4.04
CA ILE A 103 16.75 -4.50 4.16
C ILE A 103 15.90 -5.56 4.84
N ASP A 104 16.03 -6.83 4.45
CA ASP A 104 15.28 -7.95 5.04
C ASP A 104 15.58 -8.08 6.54
N LYS A 105 16.86 -8.09 6.95
CA LYS A 105 17.21 -8.12 8.38
C LYS A 105 16.74 -6.87 9.12
N TYR A 106 16.78 -5.69 8.48
CA TYR A 106 16.27 -4.46 9.07
C TYR A 106 14.76 -4.54 9.33
N ILE A 107 14.00 -5.07 8.38
CA ILE A 107 12.55 -5.29 8.49
C ILE A 107 12.27 -6.29 9.62
N GLU A 108 13.02 -7.38 9.71
CA GLU A 108 12.89 -8.37 10.79
C GLU A 108 13.12 -7.76 12.17
N TYR A 109 14.21 -7.00 12.35
CA TYR A 109 14.50 -6.33 13.63
C TYR A 109 13.45 -5.29 14.01
N SER A 110 13.01 -4.48 13.04
CA SER A 110 11.95 -3.48 13.25
C SER A 110 10.61 -4.17 13.58
N ALA A 111 10.29 -5.27 12.90
CA ALA A 111 9.08 -6.02 13.13
C ALA A 111 9.05 -6.68 14.53
N ALA A 112 10.21 -7.17 14.99
CA ALA A 112 10.43 -7.76 16.31
C ALA A 112 10.52 -6.73 17.45
N GLY A 113 10.63 -5.43 17.13
CA GLY A 113 10.78 -4.36 18.12
C GLY A 113 12.13 -4.38 18.86
N GLN A 114 13.16 -4.96 18.23
CA GLN A 114 14.51 -4.97 18.77
C GLN A 114 15.22 -3.65 18.45
N GLU A 115 16.18 -3.25 19.29
CA GLU A 115 17.04 -2.11 18.98
C GLU A 115 17.89 -2.45 17.75
N VAL A 116 17.68 -1.68 16.69
CA VAL A 116 18.44 -1.83 15.46
C VAL A 116 19.82 -1.22 15.63
N ASP A 117 20.86 -1.92 15.16
CA ASP A 117 22.21 -1.36 15.08
C ASP A 117 22.19 -0.09 14.21
N LYS A 118 22.81 0.98 14.73
CA LYS A 118 22.91 2.29 14.07
C LYS A 118 23.51 2.18 12.68
N ARG A 119 24.42 1.23 12.45
CA ARG A 119 25.06 1.00 11.15
C ARG A 119 24.08 0.51 10.10
N LEU A 120 23.17 -0.39 10.49
CA LEU A 120 22.14 -0.91 9.59
C LEU A 120 21.12 0.19 9.26
N GLN A 121 20.77 0.99 10.27
CA GLN A 121 19.95 2.18 10.08
C GLN A 121 20.60 3.18 9.10
N ASP A 122 21.90 3.46 9.23
CA ASP A 122 22.63 4.36 8.34
C ASP A 122 22.64 3.88 6.87
N VAL A 123 22.75 2.57 6.64
CA VAL A 123 22.67 1.98 5.27
C VAL A 123 21.27 2.18 4.69
N VAL A 124 20.23 1.85 5.46
CA VAL A 124 18.84 1.99 5.03
C VAL A 124 18.46 3.46 4.81
N GLU A 125 18.95 4.39 5.64
CA GLU A 125 18.73 5.83 5.44
C GLU A 125 19.42 6.36 4.19
N ARG A 126 20.64 5.89 3.88
CA ARG A 126 21.30 6.22 2.61
C ARG A 126 20.55 5.65 1.41
N MET A 127 19.99 4.44 1.54
CA MET A 127 19.13 3.86 0.51
C MET A 127 17.87 4.72 0.26
N PHE A 128 17.19 5.17 1.31
CA PHE A 128 16.05 6.08 1.14
C PHE A 128 16.43 7.38 0.43
N LYS A 129 17.55 8.01 0.82
CA LYS A 129 18.05 9.21 0.13
C LYS A 129 18.28 8.97 -1.35
N LYS A 130 18.92 7.85 -1.70
CA LYS A 130 19.14 7.45 -3.10
C LYS A 130 17.82 7.24 -3.85
N CYS A 131 16.86 6.51 -3.27
CA CYS A 131 15.55 6.32 -3.89
C CYS A 131 14.81 7.65 -4.12
N PHE A 132 14.96 8.63 -3.22
CA PHE A 132 14.38 9.96 -3.38
C PHE A 132 15.08 10.79 -4.46
N GLU A 133 16.41 10.71 -4.56
CA GLU A 133 17.19 11.34 -5.64
C GLU A 133 16.83 10.76 -7.02
N ASP A 134 16.68 9.44 -7.10
CA ASP A 134 16.30 8.71 -8.31
C ASP A 134 14.79 8.81 -8.64
N LYS A 135 13.99 9.46 -7.78
CA LYS A 135 12.52 9.61 -7.86
C LYS A 135 11.77 8.27 -7.88
N GLU A 136 12.33 7.23 -7.29
CA GLU A 136 11.73 5.90 -7.16
C GLU A 136 10.86 5.80 -5.90
N TRP A 137 9.83 6.66 -5.81
CA TRP A 137 8.98 6.80 -4.62
C TRP A 137 8.29 5.49 -4.19
N LYS A 138 7.89 4.66 -5.15
CA LYS A 138 7.17 3.40 -4.86
C LYS A 138 8.03 2.40 -4.08
N GLN A 139 9.31 2.27 -4.43
CA GLN A 139 10.23 1.39 -3.73
C GLN A 139 10.51 1.89 -2.32
N ALA A 140 10.79 3.19 -2.18
CA ALA A 140 10.98 3.83 -0.87
C ALA A 140 9.76 3.61 0.04
N ILE A 141 8.55 3.73 -0.50
CA ILE A 141 7.33 3.49 0.26
C ILE A 141 7.15 2.02 0.63
N GLY A 142 7.44 1.09 -0.28
CA GLY A 142 7.37 -0.35 0.00
C GLY A 142 8.24 -0.71 1.20
N ILE A 143 9.52 -0.31 1.16
CA ILE A 143 10.47 -0.54 2.25
C ILE A 143 10.02 0.16 3.54
N ALA A 144 9.49 1.38 3.46
CA ALA A 144 9.00 2.11 4.62
C ALA A 144 7.77 1.46 5.28
N LEU A 145 6.87 0.89 4.48
CA LEU A 145 5.68 0.17 4.98
C LEU A 145 6.06 -1.13 5.67
N GLU A 146 7.02 -1.88 5.11
CA GLU A 146 7.52 -3.13 5.70
C GLU A 146 8.32 -2.89 6.98
N SER A 147 9.19 -1.86 6.97
CA SER A 147 9.97 -1.45 8.13
C SER A 147 9.20 -0.64 9.18
N ARG A 148 7.89 -0.42 8.99
CA ARG A 148 6.99 0.29 9.90
C ARG A 148 7.40 1.74 10.20
N ARG A 149 7.98 2.45 9.21
CA ARG A 149 8.44 3.84 9.33
C ARG A 149 7.46 4.85 8.74
N LEU A 150 6.72 5.56 9.59
CA LEU A 150 5.74 6.58 9.17
C LEU A 150 6.39 7.88 8.70
N ASP A 151 7.52 8.23 9.30
CA ASP A 151 8.31 9.42 9.01
C ASP A 151 8.73 9.49 7.54
N VAL A 152 9.21 8.37 6.98
CA VAL A 152 9.60 8.26 5.58
C VAL A 152 8.41 8.44 4.64
N ILE A 153 7.26 7.86 4.99
CA ILE A 153 6.03 7.97 4.20
C ILE A 153 5.56 9.43 4.17
N GLN A 154 5.57 10.10 5.33
CA GLN A 154 5.25 11.53 5.41
C GLN A 154 6.19 12.40 4.59
N HIS A 155 7.49 12.09 4.63
CA HIS A 155 8.49 12.79 3.83
C HIS A 155 8.24 12.59 2.33
N ALA A 156 8.02 11.34 1.91
CA ALA A 156 7.70 11.00 0.53
C ALA A 156 6.46 11.77 0.04
N PHE A 157 5.38 11.86 0.83
CA PHE A 157 4.19 12.62 0.45
C PHE A 157 4.40 14.13 0.36
N LYS A 158 5.30 14.70 1.16
CA LYS A 158 5.60 16.15 1.11
C LYS A 158 6.44 16.51 -0.11
N GLU A 159 7.38 15.66 -0.49
CA GLU A 159 8.25 15.89 -1.65
C GLU A 159 7.59 15.49 -2.96
N SER A 160 6.86 14.38 -2.96
CA SER A 160 6.15 13.91 -4.14
C SER A 160 4.92 14.80 -4.39
N LYS A 161 4.81 15.33 -5.61
CA LYS A 161 3.59 16.02 -6.08
C LYS A 161 2.65 15.07 -6.84
N ASP A 162 2.89 13.76 -6.78
CA ASP A 162 2.13 12.79 -7.56
C ASP A 162 0.92 12.28 -6.76
N GLU A 163 -0.27 12.59 -7.24
CA GLU A 163 -1.54 12.17 -6.63
C GLU A 163 -1.73 10.64 -6.70
N ARG A 164 -1.13 9.97 -7.69
CA ARG A 164 -1.27 8.51 -7.87
C ARG A 164 -0.55 7.71 -6.79
N LEU A 165 0.43 8.32 -6.13
CA LEU A 165 1.22 7.70 -5.09
C LEU A 165 0.36 7.32 -3.88
N MET A 166 -0.64 8.14 -3.54
CA MET A 166 -1.50 7.91 -2.38
C MET A 166 -2.45 6.72 -2.62
N GLY A 167 -2.99 6.59 -3.83
CA GLY A 167 -3.78 5.41 -4.23
C GLY A 167 -2.94 4.13 -4.16
N TYR A 168 -1.70 4.18 -4.63
CA TYR A 168 -0.76 3.06 -4.50
C TYR A 168 -0.49 2.69 -3.03
N VAL A 169 -0.24 3.67 -2.15
CA VAL A 169 -0.04 3.41 -0.71
C VAL A 169 -1.27 2.77 -0.08
N LEU A 170 -2.47 3.21 -0.45
CA LEU A 170 -3.72 2.61 0.03
C LEU A 170 -3.81 1.13 -0.36
N GLU A 171 -3.58 0.79 -1.64
CA GLU A 171 -3.60 -0.60 -2.11
C GLU A 171 -2.53 -1.48 -1.41
N VAL A 172 -1.32 -0.95 -1.27
CA VAL A 172 -0.22 -1.66 -0.59
C VAL A 172 -0.52 -1.85 0.90
N SER A 173 -1.13 -0.84 1.56
CA SER A 173 -1.51 -0.94 2.97
C SER A 173 -2.56 -2.02 3.24
N LEU A 174 -3.38 -2.35 2.24
CA LEU A 174 -4.40 -3.40 2.33
C LEU A 174 -3.85 -4.80 2.08
N THR A 175 -2.77 -4.92 1.30
CA THR A 175 -2.23 -6.20 0.85
C THR A 175 -1.02 -6.66 1.66
N ILE A 176 -0.09 -5.75 1.94
CA ILE A 176 1.21 -6.07 2.55
C ILE A 176 1.20 -5.89 4.07
N VAL A 177 0.49 -4.87 4.58
CA VAL A 177 0.56 -4.51 6.01
C VAL A 177 -0.31 -5.43 6.86
N GLN A 178 0.33 -6.41 7.51
CA GLN A 178 -0.34 -7.34 8.43
C GLN A 178 -0.68 -6.74 9.80
N ASN A 179 0.16 -5.81 10.29
CA ASN A 179 -0.05 -5.22 11.62
C ASN A 179 -1.19 -4.18 11.59
N ARG A 180 -2.31 -4.49 12.26
CA ARG A 180 -3.49 -3.62 12.33
C ARG A 180 -3.19 -2.24 12.93
N ALA A 181 -2.40 -2.16 14.00
CA ALA A 181 -2.11 -0.90 14.66
C ALA A 181 -1.29 0.04 13.76
N PHE A 182 -0.31 -0.52 13.03
CA PHE A 182 0.46 0.25 12.06
C PHE A 182 -0.40 0.65 10.85
N ARG A 183 -1.19 -0.28 10.30
CA ARG A 183 -2.12 0.01 9.19
C ARG A 183 -3.06 1.16 9.54
N ASN A 184 -3.62 1.17 10.75
CA ASN A 184 -4.50 2.26 11.19
C ASN A 184 -3.77 3.62 11.19
N LYS A 185 -2.53 3.69 11.70
CA LYS A 185 -1.75 4.94 11.65
C LYS A 185 -1.44 5.39 10.22
N VAL A 186 -1.19 4.45 9.29
CA VAL A 186 -0.99 4.78 7.87
C VAL A 186 -2.28 5.32 7.25
N LEU A 187 -3.43 4.70 7.54
CA LEU A 187 -4.73 5.16 7.05
C LEU A 187 -5.11 6.53 7.62
N GLU A 188 -4.87 6.79 8.91
CA GLU A 188 -5.04 8.12 9.52
C GLU A 188 -4.18 9.17 8.81
N LEU A 189 -2.91 8.85 8.55
CA LEU A 189 -2.02 9.73 7.81
C LEU A 189 -2.51 9.98 6.37
N LEU A 190 -3.03 8.96 5.69
CA LEU A 190 -3.60 9.10 4.35
C LEU A 190 -4.80 10.05 4.36
N VAL A 191 -5.73 9.89 5.30
CA VAL A 191 -6.89 10.80 5.45
C VAL A 191 -6.43 12.25 5.63
N ASP A 192 -5.48 12.50 6.53
CA ASP A 192 -4.93 13.84 6.76
C ASP A 192 -4.26 14.43 5.53
N THR A 193 -3.62 13.57 4.72
CA THR A 193 -2.89 14.00 3.52
C THR A 193 -3.84 14.29 2.37
N PHE A 194 -4.83 13.42 2.12
CA PHE A 194 -5.87 13.63 1.12
C PHE A 194 -6.66 14.92 1.40
N MET A 195 -7.01 15.17 2.66
CA MET A 195 -7.77 16.38 3.05
C MET A 195 -6.99 17.69 2.88
N LYS A 196 -5.65 17.65 2.80
CA LYS A 196 -4.80 18.83 2.58
C LYS A 196 -4.58 19.15 1.10
N GLN A 197 -4.97 18.25 0.19
CA GLN A 197 -4.79 18.48 -1.24
C GLN A 197 -5.75 19.57 -1.75
N SER A 198 -5.33 20.23 -2.84
CA SER A 198 -6.14 21.27 -3.50
C SER A 198 -7.45 20.73 -4.08
N SER A 199 -7.45 19.45 -4.49
CA SER A 199 -8.61 18.69 -4.93
C SER A 199 -8.62 17.32 -4.23
N PRO A 200 -9.27 17.21 -3.05
CA PRO A 200 -9.28 15.97 -2.29
C PRO A 200 -10.08 14.87 -3.01
N ASP A 201 -9.53 13.65 -3.02
CA ASP A 201 -10.27 12.46 -3.43
C ASP A 201 -11.12 11.93 -2.26
N TYR A 202 -12.36 12.41 -2.18
CA TYR A 202 -13.28 12.05 -1.09
C TYR A 202 -13.66 10.56 -1.07
N LEU A 203 -13.63 9.88 -2.22
CA LEU A 203 -13.89 8.45 -2.29
C LEU A 203 -12.79 7.65 -1.60
N SER A 204 -11.53 8.02 -1.84
CA SER A 204 -10.38 7.41 -1.16
C SER A 204 -10.37 7.71 0.34
N VAL A 205 -10.79 8.92 0.75
CA VAL A 205 -10.98 9.27 2.17
C VAL A 205 -12.05 8.39 2.82
N ALA A 206 -13.23 8.24 2.20
CA ALA A 206 -14.31 7.40 2.70
C ALA A 206 -13.86 5.95 2.86
N LYS A 207 -13.16 5.39 1.86
CA LYS A 207 -12.58 4.04 1.94
C LYS A 207 -11.62 3.91 3.13
N CYS A 208 -10.71 4.87 3.32
CA CYS A 208 -9.78 4.85 4.47
C CYS A 208 -10.53 4.86 5.81
N LEU A 209 -11.57 5.69 5.94
CA LEU A 209 -12.38 5.78 7.16
C LEU A 209 -13.11 4.45 7.46
N VAL A 210 -13.71 3.83 6.45
CA VAL A 210 -14.37 2.52 6.61
C VAL A 210 -13.37 1.43 7.00
N LEU A 211 -12.17 1.45 6.41
CA LEU A 211 -11.10 0.49 6.71
C LEU A 211 -10.52 0.64 8.12
N LEU A 212 -10.52 1.85 8.69
CA LEU A 212 -10.12 2.08 10.07
C LEU A 212 -11.05 1.37 11.06
N GLN A 213 -12.31 1.14 10.68
CA GLN A 213 -13.38 0.59 11.53
C GLN A 213 -13.61 1.39 12.83
N ASP A 214 -13.13 2.62 12.91
CA ASP A 214 -13.43 3.56 14.00
C ASP A 214 -14.64 4.41 13.59
N SER A 215 -15.69 4.42 14.40
CA SER A 215 -16.89 5.23 14.16
C SER A 215 -16.70 6.70 14.57
N SER A 216 -15.72 6.98 15.44
CA SER A 216 -15.52 8.33 16.00
C SER A 216 -14.84 9.28 15.02
N SER A 217 -13.87 8.80 14.25
CA SER A 217 -13.15 9.57 13.24
C SER A 217 -14.06 10.14 12.13
N PRO A 218 -14.90 9.35 11.44
CA PRO A 218 -15.83 9.88 10.43
C PRO A 218 -16.90 10.80 11.04
N ALA A 219 -17.41 10.49 12.24
CA ALA A 219 -18.39 11.36 12.91
C ALA A 219 -17.81 12.75 13.22
N LYS A 220 -16.56 12.81 13.72
CA LYS A 220 -15.83 14.07 13.93
C LYS A 220 -15.60 14.82 12.62
N LEU A 221 -15.12 14.12 11.58
CA LEU A 221 -14.86 14.73 10.28
C LEU A 221 -16.13 15.35 9.66
N LEU A 222 -17.26 14.62 9.72
CA LEU A 222 -18.55 15.14 9.26
C LEU A 222 -19.00 16.35 10.10
N THR A 223 -18.81 16.30 11.41
CA THR A 223 -19.10 17.42 12.33
C THR A 223 -18.26 18.65 12.03
N ASP A 224 -16.96 18.49 11.81
CA ASP A 224 -16.05 19.58 11.48
C ASP A 224 -16.38 20.21 10.12
N LEU A 225 -16.79 19.40 9.14
CA LEU A 225 -17.22 19.91 7.82
C LEU A 225 -18.53 20.69 7.90
N VAL A 226 -19.50 20.24 8.69
CA VAL A 226 -20.77 20.95 8.88
C VAL A 226 -20.55 22.25 9.66
N ASN A 227 -19.68 22.23 10.69
CA ASN A 227 -19.39 23.39 11.54
C ASN A 227 -18.65 24.52 10.80
N LYS A 228 -17.98 24.24 9.68
CA LYS A 228 -17.38 25.28 8.83
C LYS A 228 -18.43 26.22 8.21
N GLY A 229 -19.69 25.80 8.10
CA GLY A 229 -20.80 26.65 7.64
C GLY A 229 -20.81 26.99 6.13
N ASP A 230 -19.79 26.55 5.38
CA ASP A 230 -19.72 26.78 3.93
C ASP A 230 -20.57 25.77 3.13
N THR A 231 -21.22 26.24 2.06
CA THR A 231 -21.98 25.37 1.16
C THR A 231 -21.11 24.27 0.53
N HIS A 232 -19.86 24.59 0.18
CA HIS A 232 -18.94 23.61 -0.38
C HIS A 232 -18.60 22.50 0.65
N SER A 233 -18.27 22.88 1.89
CA SER A 233 -17.99 21.93 2.97
C SER A 233 -19.18 21.03 3.28
N LEU A 234 -20.40 21.56 3.22
CA LEU A 234 -21.64 20.78 3.38
C LEU A 234 -21.82 19.74 2.25
N LEU A 235 -21.62 20.13 0.99
CA LEU A 235 -21.72 19.21 -0.14
C LEU A 235 -20.66 18.10 -0.06
N VAL A 236 -19.44 18.44 0.38
CA VAL A 236 -18.38 17.47 0.63
C VAL A 236 -18.77 16.51 1.76
N ALA A 237 -19.39 17.00 2.84
CA ALA A 237 -19.87 16.13 3.91
C ALA A 237 -20.94 15.15 3.43
N TYR A 238 -21.86 15.59 2.57
CA TYR A 238 -22.84 14.69 1.95
C TYR A 238 -22.22 13.68 1.01
N GLN A 239 -21.23 14.09 0.20
CA GLN A 239 -20.51 13.18 -0.68
C GLN A 239 -19.81 12.07 0.11
N ILE A 240 -19.07 12.45 1.15
CA ILE A 240 -18.39 11.48 2.04
C ILE A 240 -19.42 10.57 2.72
N ALA A 241 -20.58 11.09 3.15
CA ALA A 241 -21.63 10.28 3.75
C ALA A 241 -22.20 9.23 2.78
N PHE A 242 -22.44 9.59 1.50
CA PHE A 242 -22.86 8.63 0.47
C PHE A 242 -21.78 7.58 0.20
N ASP A 243 -20.52 8.00 0.10
CA ASP A 243 -19.41 7.08 -0.17
C ASP A 243 -19.19 6.11 1.00
N ILE A 244 -19.33 6.57 2.24
CA ILE A 244 -19.29 5.72 3.45
C ILE A 244 -20.49 4.76 3.46
N GLU A 245 -21.71 5.22 3.17
CA GLU A 245 -22.89 4.36 3.16
C GLU A 245 -22.79 3.25 2.11
N SER A 246 -22.26 3.55 0.93
CA SER A 246 -22.09 2.55 -0.13
C SER A 246 -21.05 1.46 0.17
N SER A 247 -20.10 1.74 1.08
CA SER A 247 -18.93 0.88 1.31
C SER A 247 -18.86 0.24 2.70
N ALA A 248 -19.59 0.77 3.69
CA ALA A 248 -19.55 0.28 5.06
C ALA A 248 -20.63 -0.77 5.39
N THR A 249 -20.50 -1.40 6.56
CA THR A 249 -21.53 -2.30 7.10
C THR A 249 -22.64 -1.53 7.82
N GLN A 250 -23.86 -2.09 7.84
CA GLN A 250 -25.02 -1.45 8.49
C GLN A 250 -24.79 -1.14 9.98
N GLU A 251 -24.13 -2.04 10.71
CA GLU A 251 -23.80 -1.86 12.13
C GLU A 251 -22.87 -0.66 12.36
N TYR A 252 -21.88 -0.49 11.48
CA TYR A 252 -20.96 0.64 11.52
C TYR A 252 -21.68 1.98 11.27
N LEU A 253 -22.57 2.02 10.27
CA LEU A 253 -23.37 3.20 9.94
C LEU A 253 -24.32 3.62 11.08
N GLN A 254 -24.94 2.66 11.77
CA GLN A 254 -25.75 2.94 12.96
C GLN A 254 -24.92 3.53 14.09
N THR A 255 -23.69 3.03 14.29
CA THR A 255 -22.78 3.54 15.30
C THR A 255 -22.34 4.97 14.98
N ILE A 256 -22.01 5.28 13.73
CA ILE A 256 -21.70 6.65 13.30
C ILE A 256 -22.91 7.56 13.52
N SER A 257 -24.10 7.13 13.08
CA SER A 257 -25.32 7.93 13.16
C SER A 257 -25.69 8.30 14.61
N SER A 258 -25.43 7.42 15.57
CA SER A 258 -25.66 7.70 17.00
C SER A 258 -24.64 8.67 17.63
N GLN A 259 -23.49 8.87 16.99
CA GLN A 259 -22.45 9.79 17.45
C GLN A 259 -22.57 11.20 16.84
N LEU A 260 -23.43 11.36 15.82
CA LEU A 260 -23.65 12.68 15.22
C LEU A 260 -24.43 13.60 16.18
N PRO A 261 -24.06 14.89 16.24
CA PRO A 261 -24.73 15.84 17.11
C PRO A 261 -26.18 16.10 16.66
N SER A 262 -27.03 16.41 17.62
CA SER A 262 -28.44 16.78 17.40
C SER A 262 -28.65 18.24 17.79
N ASP A 263 -28.03 19.15 17.04
CA ASP A 263 -28.13 20.59 17.30
C ASP A 263 -29.41 21.17 16.68
N GLU A 264 -30.16 21.98 17.44
CA GLU A 264 -31.40 22.61 16.96
C GLU A 264 -31.17 23.57 15.78
N THR A 265 -30.01 24.22 15.70
CA THR A 265 -29.66 25.17 14.64
C THR A 265 -29.44 24.51 13.28
N ASN A 266 -28.90 23.28 13.27
CA ASN A 266 -28.57 22.53 12.06
C ASN A 266 -29.44 21.26 11.91
N ALA A 267 -30.60 21.21 12.58
CA ALA A 267 -31.45 20.03 12.64
C ALA A 267 -31.78 19.46 11.24
N GLN A 268 -32.05 20.30 10.26
CA GLN A 268 -32.33 19.85 8.89
C GLN A 268 -31.12 19.18 8.23
N ILE A 269 -29.92 19.71 8.44
CA ILE A 269 -28.67 19.16 7.88
C ILE A 269 -28.40 17.79 8.49
N TRP A 270 -28.55 17.67 9.80
CA TRP A 270 -28.36 16.42 10.53
C TRP A 270 -29.41 15.37 10.17
N ASN A 271 -30.68 15.75 10.00
CA ASN A 271 -31.73 14.86 9.51
C ASN A 271 -31.42 14.33 8.11
N ASN A 272 -30.97 15.21 7.20
CA ASN A 272 -30.56 14.80 5.86
C ASN A 272 -29.38 13.82 5.92
N MET A 273 -28.38 14.09 6.78
CA MET A 273 -27.21 13.23 6.94
C MET A 273 -27.56 11.86 7.51
N GLN A 274 -28.45 11.81 8.50
CA GLN A 274 -28.99 10.56 9.03
C GLN A 274 -29.77 9.79 7.96
N SER A 275 -30.57 10.48 7.14
CA SER A 275 -31.27 9.84 6.02
C SER A 275 -30.31 9.25 4.98
N ILE A 276 -29.21 9.95 4.68
CA ILE A 276 -28.14 9.43 3.81
C ILE A 276 -27.49 8.20 4.44
N LEU A 277 -26.98 8.29 5.67
CA LEU A 277 -26.27 7.19 6.34
C LEU A 277 -27.16 5.98 6.64
N SER A 278 -28.48 6.16 6.72
CA SER A 278 -29.44 5.06 6.85
C SER A 278 -29.65 4.28 5.54
N GLY A 279 -29.17 4.81 4.41
CA GLY A 279 -29.39 4.27 3.06
C GLY A 279 -30.75 4.60 2.44
N GLN A 280 -31.68 5.19 3.21
CA GLN A 280 -33.02 5.51 2.71
C GLN A 280 -32.96 6.47 1.50
N GLN A 281 -32.10 7.49 1.57
CA GLN A 281 -31.97 8.44 0.48
C GLN A 281 -31.39 7.80 -0.78
N LEU A 282 -30.39 6.92 -0.65
CA LEU A 282 -29.80 6.21 -1.79
C LEU A 282 -30.81 5.26 -2.45
N ILE A 283 -31.58 4.52 -1.65
CA ILE A 283 -32.64 3.63 -2.15
C ILE A 283 -33.69 4.42 -2.94
N ASN A 284 -34.14 5.56 -2.43
CA ASN A 284 -35.14 6.40 -3.09
C ASN A 284 -34.63 6.92 -4.44
N LEU A 285 -33.40 7.43 -4.47
CA LEU A 285 -32.78 7.96 -5.70
C LEU A 285 -32.57 6.85 -6.74
N ASN A 286 -32.11 5.67 -6.33
CA ASN A 286 -31.94 4.52 -7.21
C ASN A 286 -33.29 4.04 -7.77
N LEU A 287 -34.33 3.96 -6.95
CA LEU A 287 -35.67 3.60 -7.40
C LEU A 287 -36.21 4.61 -8.41
N GLU A 288 -36.09 5.92 -8.13
CA GLU A 288 -36.53 6.98 -9.05
C GLU A 288 -35.78 6.89 -10.40
N PHE A 289 -34.47 6.64 -10.36
CA PHE A 289 -33.65 6.45 -11.56
C PHE A 289 -34.12 5.24 -12.38
N LEU A 290 -34.30 4.08 -11.74
CA LEU A 290 -34.70 2.84 -12.40
C LEU A 290 -36.13 2.92 -12.97
N CYS A 291 -37.05 3.55 -12.24
CA CYS A 291 -38.43 3.76 -12.71
C CYS A 291 -38.48 4.69 -13.93
N ARG A 292 -37.74 5.81 -13.92
CA ARG A 292 -37.75 6.78 -15.02
C ARG A 292 -37.02 6.30 -16.26
N ASN A 293 -35.96 5.52 -16.09
CA ASN A 293 -35.11 5.04 -17.18
C ASN A 293 -35.33 3.54 -17.47
N ASN A 294 -36.55 3.04 -17.26
CA ASN A 294 -36.88 1.66 -17.58
C ASN A 294 -36.93 1.46 -19.11
N ASN A 295 -35.91 0.80 -19.65
CA ASN A 295 -35.79 0.45 -21.07
C ASN A 295 -36.01 -1.05 -21.32
N ALA A 296 -36.69 -1.75 -20.42
CA ALA A 296 -36.98 -3.18 -20.59
C ALA A 296 -37.93 -3.41 -21.78
N ASP A 297 -37.49 -4.20 -22.76
CA ASP A 297 -38.28 -4.51 -23.95
C ASP A 297 -39.29 -5.63 -23.66
N MET A 298 -40.56 -5.24 -23.50
CA MET A 298 -41.65 -6.18 -23.22
C MET A 298 -41.94 -7.13 -24.41
N LEU A 299 -41.57 -6.78 -25.65
CA LEU A 299 -41.78 -7.66 -26.80
C LEU A 299 -40.97 -8.94 -26.72
N ILE A 300 -39.77 -8.87 -26.14
CA ILE A 300 -38.92 -10.04 -25.89
C ILE A 300 -39.62 -11.00 -24.91
N LEU A 301 -40.19 -10.46 -23.83
CA LEU A 301 -40.94 -11.24 -22.84
C LEU A 301 -42.20 -11.86 -23.44
N THR A 302 -42.96 -11.11 -24.23
CA THR A 302 -44.16 -11.63 -24.90
C THR A 302 -43.81 -12.76 -25.85
N LYS A 303 -42.79 -12.60 -26.71
CA LYS A 303 -42.34 -13.66 -27.62
C LYS A 303 -41.85 -14.90 -26.87
N THR A 304 -41.12 -14.71 -25.78
CA THR A 304 -40.60 -15.82 -24.96
C THR A 304 -41.75 -16.58 -24.30
N LYS A 305 -42.74 -15.85 -23.74
CA LYS A 305 -43.96 -16.43 -23.17
C LYS A 305 -44.77 -17.20 -24.21
N ASP A 306 -44.95 -16.64 -25.40
CA ASP A 306 -45.75 -17.27 -26.46
C ASP A 306 -45.08 -18.52 -27.06
N SER A 307 -43.75 -18.60 -26.98
CA SER A 307 -42.97 -19.76 -27.45
C SER A 307 -42.94 -20.91 -26.44
N LEU A 308 -43.33 -20.67 -25.19
CA LEU A 308 -43.19 -21.63 -24.09
C LEU A 308 -44.55 -22.00 -23.49
N GLU A 309 -44.77 -23.29 -23.23
CA GLU A 309 -46.04 -23.76 -22.69
C GLU A 309 -46.21 -23.36 -21.21
N GLY A 310 -47.18 -22.49 -20.92
CA GLY A 310 -47.42 -21.96 -19.57
C GLY A 310 -47.93 -22.96 -18.51
N ARG A 311 -48.28 -24.20 -18.87
CA ARG A 311 -48.63 -25.27 -17.89
C ARG A 311 -47.41 -26.01 -17.38
N ASN A 312 -46.29 -25.93 -18.10
CA ASN A 312 -45.04 -26.52 -17.65
C ASN A 312 -44.42 -25.58 -16.61
N SER A 313 -44.34 -26.05 -15.36
CA SER A 313 -43.80 -25.29 -14.22
C SER A 313 -42.39 -24.72 -14.47
N ILE A 314 -41.54 -25.44 -15.23
CA ILE A 314 -40.19 -24.98 -15.57
C ILE A 314 -40.26 -23.75 -16.48
N PHE A 315 -41.11 -23.79 -17.50
CA PHE A 315 -41.27 -22.71 -18.46
C PHE A 315 -41.96 -21.49 -17.84
N HIS A 316 -42.96 -21.73 -16.99
CA HIS A 316 -43.62 -20.67 -16.24
C HIS A 316 -42.62 -19.95 -15.32
N SER A 317 -41.80 -20.71 -14.58
CA SER A 317 -40.73 -20.16 -13.73
C SER A 317 -39.70 -19.39 -14.56
N ALA A 318 -39.27 -19.92 -15.70
CA ALA A 318 -38.28 -19.28 -16.57
C ALA A 318 -38.74 -17.89 -17.05
N VAL A 319 -39.99 -17.79 -17.53
CA VAL A 319 -40.57 -16.51 -17.97
C VAL A 319 -40.77 -15.55 -16.79
N THR A 320 -41.19 -16.08 -15.63
CA THR A 320 -41.38 -15.30 -14.41
C THR A 320 -40.05 -14.69 -13.92
N PHE A 321 -38.97 -15.47 -13.89
CA PHE A 321 -37.63 -14.97 -13.55
C PHE A 321 -37.09 -14.01 -14.60
N ALA A 322 -37.31 -14.28 -15.89
CA ALA A 322 -36.90 -13.36 -16.95
C ALA A 322 -37.57 -11.98 -16.77
N ASN A 323 -38.88 -11.95 -16.49
CA ASN A 323 -39.57 -10.70 -16.19
C ASN A 323 -39.04 -10.02 -14.91
N ALA A 324 -38.80 -10.81 -13.85
CA ALA A 324 -38.27 -10.29 -12.59
C ALA A 324 -36.88 -9.65 -12.75
N PHE A 325 -35.99 -10.26 -13.53
CA PHE A 325 -34.67 -9.69 -13.81
C PHE A 325 -34.74 -8.47 -14.73
N MET A 326 -35.57 -8.52 -15.79
CA MET A 326 -35.71 -7.40 -16.72
C MET A 326 -36.31 -6.14 -16.08
N ASN A 327 -37.21 -6.31 -15.10
CA ASN A 327 -37.87 -5.20 -14.41
C ASN A 327 -37.38 -4.99 -12.97
N ALA A 328 -36.24 -5.57 -12.58
CA ALA A 328 -35.72 -5.49 -11.22
C ALA A 328 -35.55 -4.03 -10.75
N GLY A 329 -36.14 -3.70 -9.60
CA GLY A 329 -36.05 -2.35 -9.00
C GLY A 329 -36.85 -1.25 -9.72
N THR A 330 -37.55 -1.55 -10.81
CA THR A 330 -38.33 -0.56 -11.59
C THR A 330 -39.79 -0.43 -11.14
N THR A 331 -40.25 -1.30 -10.22
CA THR A 331 -41.66 -1.41 -9.78
C THR A 331 -42.67 -1.68 -10.90
N SER A 332 -42.22 -2.03 -12.10
CA SER A 332 -43.07 -2.31 -13.26
C SER A 332 -43.74 -3.67 -13.14
N ASP A 333 -45.08 -3.68 -13.04
CA ASP A 333 -45.91 -4.88 -13.00
C ASP A 333 -46.74 -5.10 -14.28
N GLY A 334 -46.49 -4.29 -15.32
CA GLY A 334 -47.27 -4.25 -16.56
C GLY A 334 -47.38 -5.60 -17.27
N PHE A 335 -46.30 -6.39 -17.30
CA PHE A 335 -46.28 -7.72 -17.92
C PHE A 335 -47.30 -8.66 -17.25
N PHE A 336 -47.33 -8.72 -15.92
CA PHE A 336 -48.26 -9.61 -15.21
C PHE A 336 -49.71 -9.16 -15.33
N ARG A 337 -49.97 -7.84 -15.27
CA ARG A 337 -51.32 -7.29 -15.47
C ARG A 337 -51.92 -7.64 -16.82
N GLN A 338 -51.09 -7.70 -17.87
CA GLN A 338 -51.52 -8.06 -19.22
C GLN A 338 -51.68 -9.58 -19.42
N ASN A 339 -51.14 -10.41 -18.53
CA ASN A 339 -51.04 -11.86 -18.70
C ASN A 339 -51.63 -12.63 -17.50
N LEU A 340 -52.73 -12.16 -16.90
CA LEU A 340 -53.36 -12.77 -15.72
C LEU A 340 -53.78 -14.23 -15.93
N GLU A 341 -54.34 -14.56 -17.10
CA GLU A 341 -54.71 -15.95 -17.41
C GLU A 341 -53.50 -16.89 -17.52
N TRP A 342 -52.37 -16.37 -18.01
CA TRP A 342 -51.13 -17.14 -18.07
C TRP A 342 -50.56 -17.33 -16.66
N LEU A 343 -50.56 -16.27 -15.85
CA LEU A 343 -50.12 -16.31 -14.45
C LEU A 343 -50.95 -17.31 -13.62
N GLY A 344 -52.26 -17.43 -13.90
CA GLY A 344 -53.14 -18.42 -13.26
C GLY A 344 -52.83 -19.89 -13.62
N LYS A 345 -51.93 -20.16 -14.56
CA LYS A 345 -51.48 -21.53 -14.92
C LYS A 345 -50.30 -22.01 -14.08
N ALA A 346 -49.73 -21.13 -13.25
CA ALA A 346 -48.78 -21.46 -12.19
C ALA A 346 -49.24 -22.67 -11.37
N SER A 347 -48.31 -23.57 -11.03
CA SER A 347 -48.62 -24.76 -10.23
C SER A 347 -47.44 -25.18 -9.35
N ASN A 348 -47.75 -25.69 -8.17
CA ASN A 348 -46.79 -26.04 -7.13
C ASN A 348 -45.93 -24.83 -6.71
N TRP A 349 -44.65 -24.85 -7.05
CA TRP A 349 -43.65 -23.82 -6.71
C TRP A 349 -43.39 -22.83 -7.85
N GLY A 350 -43.98 -23.04 -9.02
CA GLY A 350 -43.70 -22.29 -10.24
C GLY A 350 -44.80 -21.32 -10.61
#